data_AF-A0A7V2NI11-F1
#
_entry.id   AF-A0A7V2NI11-F1
#
_cell.length_a   1.000
_cell.length_b   1.000
_cell.length_c   1.000
_cell.angle_alpha   90.00
_cell.angle_beta   90.00
_cell.angle_gamma   90.00
#
_symmetry.space_group_name_H-M   'P 1'
#
loop_
_entity.id
_entity.type
_entity.pdbx_description
1 polymer ?
#
loop_
_entity_poly.entity_id
_entity_poly.type
_entity_poly.pdbx_seq_one_letter_code
_entity_poly.pdbx_strand_id
1 'polypeptide(L)'
;MSATIASRVIRSSPYQDSAGTWNIIVDLITRGIDGPARSELLAVSGIAGSIIADQSPKDAAIVVTCDGPRTRIYCLYDDDAIEGSDAKEDAFGFDPLQGNWAVSLPCADEDLAWVQRALKAKSARITARDKSSTLGDSGEDAKKAQAFTVNIKEFLDS
;
A
#
# COMPACT_ATOMS: atom_id res chain seq x y z
N MET A 1 -17.99 -12.02 8.70
CA MET A 1 -18.42 -10.61 8.81
C MET A 1 -17.88 -9.90 7.57
N SER A 2 -18.71 -9.29 6.73
CA SER A 2 -18.22 -8.52 5.58
C SER A 2 -17.40 -7.35 6.09
N ALA A 3 -16.10 -7.35 5.84
CA ALA A 3 -15.25 -6.19 6.12
C ALA A 3 -15.69 -5.05 5.19
N THR A 4 -15.95 -3.85 5.74
CA THR A 4 -16.23 -2.67 4.93
C THR A 4 -14.96 -2.28 4.18
N ILE A 5 -15.06 -2.14 2.86
CA ILE A 5 -13.95 -1.75 1.99
C ILE A 5 -14.33 -0.44 1.30
N ALA A 6 -13.47 0.57 1.44
CA ALA A 6 -13.54 1.80 0.67
C ALA A 6 -12.47 1.79 -0.42
N SER A 7 -12.79 2.33 -1.59
CA SER A 7 -11.83 2.49 -2.68
C SER A 7 -11.68 3.94 -3.13
N ARG A 8 -10.47 4.28 -3.56
CA ARG A 8 -10.12 5.57 -4.17
C ARG A 8 -9.25 5.33 -5.39
N VAL A 9 -9.32 6.27 -6.33
CA VAL A 9 -8.63 6.22 -7.60
C VAL A 9 -8.02 7.59 -7.83
N ILE A 10 -6.69 7.66 -7.82
CA ILE A 10 -5.93 8.91 -7.86
C ILE A 10 -5.30 9.08 -9.23
N ARG A 11 -5.38 10.27 -9.83
CA ARG A 11 -4.70 10.54 -11.10
C ARG A 11 -3.20 10.70 -10.87
N SER A 12 -2.40 9.91 -11.58
CA SER A 12 -0.94 9.96 -11.56
C SER A 12 -0.40 10.54 -12.87
N SER A 13 0.70 10.00 -13.40
CA SER A 13 1.36 10.51 -14.59
C SER A 13 0.46 10.39 -15.82
N PRO A 14 0.41 11.40 -16.71
CA PRO A 14 1.16 12.65 -16.69
C PRO A 14 0.46 13.82 -15.95
N TYR A 15 -0.75 13.63 -15.43
CA TYR A 15 -1.49 14.67 -14.71
C TYR A 15 -0.72 15.17 -13.47
N GLN A 16 -0.06 14.25 -12.76
CA GLN A 16 0.79 14.53 -11.61
C GLN A 16 2.00 13.60 -11.60
N ASP A 17 3.16 14.09 -11.17
CA ASP A 17 4.34 13.24 -11.03
C ASP A 17 4.20 12.23 -9.87
N SER A 18 5.02 11.17 -9.87
CA SER A 18 4.89 10.07 -8.90
C SER A 18 5.05 10.51 -7.44
N ALA A 19 5.87 11.55 -7.17
CA ALA A 19 6.06 12.08 -5.84
C ALA A 19 4.84 12.90 -5.38
N GLY A 20 4.28 13.71 -6.27
CA GLY A 20 3.05 14.45 -6.08
C GLY A 20 1.86 13.52 -5.88
N THR A 21 1.76 12.42 -6.64
CA THR A 21 0.73 11.39 -6.45
C THR A 21 0.84 10.77 -5.06
N TRP A 22 2.05 10.43 -4.59
CA TRP A 22 2.22 9.92 -3.23
C TRP A 22 1.80 10.95 -2.17
N ASN A 23 2.17 12.22 -2.32
CA ASN A 23 1.75 13.26 -1.38
C ASN A 23 0.22 13.40 -1.31
N ILE A 24 -0.47 13.34 -2.44
CA ILE A 24 -1.96 13.33 -2.49
C ILE A 24 -2.50 12.12 -1.71
N ILE A 25 -1.93 10.93 -1.90
CA ILE A 25 -2.31 9.72 -1.17
C ILE A 25 -2.09 9.90 0.33
N VAL A 26 -0.93 10.44 0.74
CA VAL A 26 -0.62 10.72 2.14
C VAL A 26 -1.63 11.69 2.75
N ASP A 27 -1.89 12.82 2.09
CA ASP A 27 -2.84 13.81 2.57
C ASP A 27 -4.26 13.22 2.64
N LEU A 28 -4.65 12.36 1.70
CA LEU A 28 -5.93 11.68 1.72
C LEU A 28 -6.09 10.71 2.90
N ILE A 29 -5.09 9.86 3.18
CA ILE A 29 -5.19 8.86 4.26
C ILE A 29 -4.91 9.45 5.65
N THR A 30 -4.19 10.56 5.73
CA THR A 30 -3.96 11.33 6.97
C THR A 30 -5.02 12.41 7.19
N ARG A 31 -5.93 12.62 6.22
CA ARG A 31 -6.91 13.71 6.19
C ARG A 31 -6.26 15.10 6.29
N GLY A 32 -5.04 15.24 5.78
CA GLY A 32 -4.22 16.45 5.84
C GLY A 32 -3.71 16.81 7.25
N ILE A 33 -3.89 15.91 8.23
CA ILE A 33 -3.50 16.16 9.61
C ILE A 33 -2.02 15.83 9.78
N ASP A 34 -1.25 16.82 10.23
CA ASP A 34 0.14 16.60 10.62
C ASP A 34 0.25 15.72 11.86
N GLY A 35 1.22 14.82 11.87
CA GLY A 35 1.47 13.93 13.00
C GLY A 35 2.43 12.80 12.66
N PRO A 36 2.70 11.90 13.63
CA PRO A 36 3.67 10.83 13.47
C PRO A 36 3.38 9.92 12.26
N ALA A 37 2.11 9.59 12.02
CA ALA A 37 1.71 8.76 10.88
C ALA A 37 2.01 9.45 9.54
N ARG A 38 1.72 10.75 9.42
CA ARG A 38 2.05 11.53 8.23
C ARG A 38 3.56 11.60 8.01
N SER A 39 4.34 11.87 9.07
CA SER A 39 5.81 11.87 8.98
C SER A 39 6.38 10.51 8.57
N GLU A 40 5.81 9.40 9.06
CA GLU A 40 6.23 8.04 8.70
C GLU A 40 5.94 7.73 7.22
N LEU A 41 4.77 8.14 6.72
CA LEU A 41 4.40 7.99 5.30
C LEU A 41 5.27 8.86 4.37
N LEU A 42 5.61 10.09 4.79
CA LEU A 42 6.50 10.97 4.04
C LEU A 42 7.96 10.47 4.06
N ALA A 43 8.37 9.74 5.10
CA ALA A 43 9.72 9.18 5.19
C ALA A 43 10.02 8.10 4.13
N VAL A 44 8.97 7.52 3.52
CA VAL A 44 9.08 6.51 2.45
C VAL A 44 8.74 7.05 1.06
N SER A 45 8.56 8.38 0.88
CA SER A 45 8.11 8.98 -0.39
C SER A 45 8.95 8.58 -1.60
N GLY A 46 10.28 8.43 -1.45
CA GLY A 46 11.14 7.98 -2.55
C GLY A 46 10.85 6.54 -3.00
N ILE A 47 10.54 5.65 -2.06
CA ILE A 47 10.24 4.23 -2.33
C ILE A 47 8.82 4.09 -2.89
N ALA A 48 7.85 4.80 -2.31
CA ALA A 48 6.49 4.81 -2.81
C ALA A 48 6.40 5.47 -4.20
N GLY A 49 7.19 6.53 -4.42
CA GLY A 49 7.30 7.20 -5.71
C GLY A 49 7.84 6.29 -6.82
N SER A 50 8.86 5.47 -6.55
CA SER A 50 9.35 4.50 -7.55
C SER A 50 8.26 3.49 -7.92
N ILE A 51 7.57 2.93 -6.91
CA ILE A 51 6.45 2.00 -7.12
C ILE A 51 5.33 2.61 -7.99
N ILE A 52 5.00 3.88 -7.74
CA ILE A 52 4.00 4.62 -8.52
C ILE A 52 4.50 4.87 -9.95
N ALA A 53 5.78 5.19 -10.12
CA ALA A 53 6.40 5.37 -11.44
C ALA A 53 6.37 4.08 -12.28
N ASP A 54 6.54 2.92 -11.64
CA ASP A 54 6.45 1.61 -12.28
C ASP A 54 5.00 1.15 -12.57
N GLN A 55 4.03 2.04 -12.32
CA GLN A 55 2.59 1.82 -12.49
C GLN A 55 2.04 0.60 -11.71
N SER A 56 2.73 0.13 -10.68
CA SER A 56 2.27 -1.01 -9.87
C SER A 56 0.88 -0.78 -9.24
N PRO A 57 0.52 0.45 -8.80
CA PRO A 57 -0.81 0.78 -8.30
C PRO A 57 -1.95 0.87 -9.34
N LYS A 58 -1.67 0.61 -10.63
CA LYS A 58 -2.70 0.59 -11.68
C LYS A 58 -3.68 -0.55 -11.49
N ASP A 59 -3.14 -1.78 -11.43
CA ASP A 59 -3.94 -3.01 -11.36
C ASP A 59 -4.00 -3.60 -9.94
N ALA A 60 -3.05 -3.24 -9.08
CA ALA A 60 -2.97 -3.73 -7.71
C ALA A 60 -3.05 -2.57 -6.73
N ALA A 61 -4.07 -2.51 -5.87
CA ALA A 61 -4.24 -1.36 -4.97
C ALA A 61 -3.07 -1.20 -3.98
N ILE A 62 -2.76 0.03 -3.61
CA ILE A 62 -2.18 0.32 -2.28
C ILE A 62 -3.26 0.02 -1.24
N VAL A 63 -2.95 -0.81 -0.24
CA VAL A 63 -3.92 -1.24 0.77
C VAL A 63 -3.57 -0.62 2.11
N VAL A 64 -4.54 0.05 2.72
CA VAL A 64 -4.45 0.55 4.10
C VAL A 64 -5.41 -0.26 4.97
N THR A 65 -4.88 -0.79 6.06
CA THR A 65 -5.66 -1.46 7.11
C THR A 65 -5.57 -0.65 8.39
N CYS A 66 -6.65 -0.60 9.15
CA CYS A 66 -6.74 0.11 10.43
C CYS A 66 -7.80 -0.56 11.31
N ASP A 67 -8.05 -0.01 12.49
CA ASP A 67 -9.17 -0.41 13.36
C ASP A 67 -10.49 0.15 12.82
N GLY A 68 -10.83 -0.23 11.58
CA GLY A 68 -11.93 0.33 10.80
C GLY A 68 -12.00 -0.25 9.38
N PRO A 69 -12.66 0.44 8.44
CA PRO A 69 -12.76 0.00 7.05
C PRO A 69 -11.39 -0.12 6.38
N ARG A 70 -11.19 -1.19 5.61
CA ARG A 70 -10.01 -1.33 4.76
C ARG A 70 -10.10 -0.36 3.59
N THR A 71 -9.00 0.30 3.25
CA THR A 71 -8.94 1.22 2.12
C THR A 71 -8.09 0.64 1.00
N ARG A 72 -8.59 0.70 -0.24
CA ARG A 72 -7.85 0.35 -1.47
C ARG A 72 -7.66 1.61 -2.33
N ILE A 73 -6.43 1.91 -2.71
CA ILE A 73 -6.09 3.10 -3.50
C ILE A 73 -5.42 2.64 -4.79
N TYR A 74 -6.01 2.98 -5.92
CA TYR A 74 -5.47 2.75 -7.26
C TYR A 74 -4.96 4.06 -7.86
N CYS A 75 -4.13 3.95 -8.89
CA CYS A 75 -3.65 5.10 -9.66
C CYS A 75 -4.06 4.98 -11.14
N LEU A 76 -4.52 6.08 -11.72
CA LEU A 76 -4.71 6.23 -13.17
C LEU A 76 -3.43 6.75 -13.81
N TYR A 77 -3.19 6.35 -15.04
CA TYR A 77 -2.01 6.72 -15.81
C TYR A 77 -2.40 7.10 -17.24
N ASP A 78 -1.50 7.79 -17.93
CA ASP A 78 -1.60 8.12 -19.36
C ASP A 78 -2.91 8.87 -19.67
N ASP A 79 -3.65 8.47 -20.70
CA ASP A 79 -4.90 9.12 -21.10
C ASP A 79 -5.95 9.07 -19.99
N ASP A 80 -6.02 8.00 -19.21
CA ASP A 80 -6.98 7.85 -18.11
C ASP A 80 -6.71 8.90 -17.01
N ALA A 81 -5.44 9.23 -16.76
CA ALA A 81 -5.07 10.27 -15.80
C ALA A 81 -5.42 11.68 -16.30
N ILE A 82 -5.33 11.92 -17.61
CA ILE A 82 -5.70 13.19 -18.24
C ILE A 82 -7.22 13.37 -18.25
N GLU A 83 -7.96 12.34 -18.68
CA GLU A 83 -9.41 12.37 -18.75
C GLU A 83 -10.04 12.45 -17.35
N GLY A 84 -9.56 11.62 -16.42
CA GLY A 84 -9.98 11.64 -15.03
C GLY A 84 -11.42 11.16 -14.77
N SER A 85 -12.11 10.59 -15.76
CA SER A 85 -13.50 10.11 -15.64
C SER A 85 -13.69 9.07 -14.53
N ASP A 86 -12.67 8.25 -14.27
CA ASP A 86 -12.68 7.22 -13.22
C ASP A 86 -12.07 7.68 -11.88
N ALA A 87 -11.61 8.93 -11.79
CA ALA A 87 -10.98 9.47 -10.60
C ALA A 87 -11.98 9.57 -9.44
N LYS A 88 -11.53 9.13 -8.26
CA LYS A 88 -12.30 9.14 -7.00
C LYS A 88 -11.35 9.61 -5.91
N GLU A 89 -11.19 10.92 -5.80
CA GLU A 89 -10.21 11.59 -4.93
C GLU A 89 -10.86 12.23 -3.69
N ASP A 90 -12.17 12.04 -3.48
CA ASP A 90 -12.91 12.61 -2.35
C ASP A 90 -12.39 12.12 -0.99
N ALA A 91 -12.51 12.96 0.04
CA ALA A 91 -12.14 12.58 1.40
C ALA A 91 -12.88 11.32 1.90
N PHE A 92 -12.28 10.61 2.85
CA PHE A 92 -12.95 9.50 3.55
C PHE A 92 -13.88 10.02 4.65
N GLY A 93 -15.03 9.36 4.83
CA GLY A 93 -15.96 9.61 5.93
C GLY A 93 -15.54 8.99 7.27
N PHE A 94 -14.34 8.39 7.35
CA PHE A 94 -13.76 7.74 8.52
C PHE A 94 -12.26 8.05 8.57
N ASP A 95 -11.58 7.70 9.67
CA ASP A 95 -10.13 7.82 9.80
C ASP A 95 -9.44 6.55 9.26
N PRO A 96 -8.73 6.62 8.10
CA PRO A 96 -8.09 5.46 7.48
C PRO A 96 -6.84 4.95 8.22
N LEU A 97 -6.37 5.68 9.24
CA LEU A 97 -5.19 5.33 10.05
C LEU A 97 -5.54 5.17 11.54
N GLN A 98 -6.81 4.93 11.85
CA GLN A 98 -7.27 4.71 13.22
C GLN A 98 -6.58 3.49 13.86
N GLY A 99 -6.00 3.70 15.05
CA GLY A 99 -5.50 2.61 15.89
C GLY A 99 -4.33 1.85 15.27
N ASN A 100 -4.41 0.51 15.17
CA ASN A 100 -3.31 -0.31 14.66
C ASN A 100 -3.25 -0.34 13.13
N TRP A 101 -2.89 0.79 12.53
CA TRP A 101 -2.82 0.93 11.08
C TRP A 101 -1.56 0.29 10.47
N ALA A 102 -1.69 -0.11 9.20
CA ALA A 102 -0.61 -0.59 8.35
C ALA A 102 -0.90 -0.26 6.89
N VAL A 103 0.16 -0.12 6.09
CA VAL A 103 0.09 0.16 4.64
C VAL A 103 0.86 -0.92 3.89
N SER A 104 0.24 -1.46 2.85
CA SER A 104 0.84 -2.45 1.95
C SER A 104 0.91 -1.87 0.54
N LEU A 105 2.12 -1.69 0.04
CA LEU A 105 2.41 -1.21 -1.30
C LEU A 105 2.51 -2.38 -2.29
N PRO A 106 1.85 -2.32 -3.46
CA PRO A 106 2.05 -3.26 -4.55
C PRO A 106 3.43 -3.04 -5.17
N CYS A 107 4.16 -4.09 -5.49
CA CYS A 107 5.49 -3.97 -6.09
C CYS A 107 5.70 -5.12 -7.10
N ALA A 108 6.50 -4.88 -8.13
CA ALA A 108 6.95 -5.93 -9.02
C ALA A 108 7.87 -6.90 -8.26
N ASP A 109 7.84 -8.19 -8.61
CA ASP A 109 8.63 -9.23 -7.94
C ASP A 109 10.14 -8.92 -7.99
N GLU A 110 10.61 -8.42 -9.14
CA GLU A 110 12.01 -8.03 -9.36
C GLU A 110 12.52 -6.94 -8.42
N ASP A 111 11.63 -6.06 -7.96
CA ASP A 111 11.95 -4.95 -7.06
C ASP A 111 11.65 -5.26 -5.59
N LEU A 112 10.90 -6.33 -5.32
CA LEU A 112 10.32 -6.61 -4.01
C LEU A 112 11.38 -6.69 -2.91
N ALA A 113 12.51 -7.35 -3.19
CA ALA A 113 13.57 -7.57 -2.21
C ALA A 113 14.22 -6.26 -1.74
N TRP A 114 14.53 -5.34 -2.67
CA TRP A 114 15.15 -4.06 -2.30
C TRP A 114 14.13 -3.12 -1.65
N VAL A 115 12.88 -3.10 -2.16
CA VAL A 115 11.80 -2.28 -1.60
C VAL A 115 11.50 -2.68 -0.16
N GLN A 116 11.33 -3.98 0.12
CA GLN A 116 11.07 -4.46 1.47
C GLN A 116 12.20 -4.11 2.44
N ARG A 117 13.46 -4.24 1.98
CA ARG A 117 14.63 -3.84 2.78
C ARG A 117 14.64 -2.34 3.07
N ALA A 118 14.35 -1.51 2.07
CA ALA A 118 14.34 -0.07 2.20
C ALA A 118 13.19 0.41 3.11
N LEU A 119 12.00 -0.17 2.99
CA LEU A 119 10.85 0.13 3.84
C LEU A 119 11.09 -0.28 5.29
N LYS A 120 11.64 -1.48 5.54
CA LYS A 120 11.94 -1.97 6.90
C LYS A 120 12.94 -1.09 7.65
N ALA A 121 13.82 -0.38 6.94
CA ALA A 121 14.74 0.59 7.54
C ALA A 121 14.05 1.90 7.98
N LYS A 122 12.82 2.17 7.50
CA LYS A 122 12.07 3.42 7.73
C LYS A 122 10.82 3.22 8.59
N SER A 123 10.14 2.08 8.45
CA SER A 123 8.85 1.81 9.08
C SER A 123 8.66 0.31 9.31
N ALA A 124 7.93 -0.02 10.39
CA ALA A 124 7.44 -1.38 10.64
C ALA A 124 5.99 -1.58 10.15
N ARG A 125 5.28 -0.49 9.84
CA ARG A 125 3.86 -0.47 9.43
C ARG A 125 3.67 -0.43 7.92
N ILE A 126 4.65 0.12 7.21
CA ILE A 126 4.63 0.24 5.75
C ILE A 126 5.44 -0.91 5.16
N THR A 127 4.77 -1.75 4.39
CA THR A 127 5.34 -2.97 3.80
C THR A 127 5.09 -2.99 2.30
N ALA A 128 5.82 -3.84 1.59
CA ALA A 128 5.59 -4.11 0.18
C ALA A 128 5.28 -5.59 -0.04
N ARG A 129 4.44 -5.85 -1.02
CA ARG A 129 4.09 -7.20 -1.48
C ARG A 129 4.16 -7.27 -2.99
N ASP A 130 4.22 -8.49 -3.49
CA ASP A 130 4.03 -8.75 -4.91
C ASP A 130 2.66 -8.19 -5.37
N LYS A 131 2.62 -7.52 -6.52
CA LYS A 131 1.41 -6.96 -7.12
C LYS A 131 0.39 -8.03 -7.56
N SER A 132 0.83 -9.25 -7.88
CA SER A 132 0.00 -10.40 -8.18
C SER A 132 -0.60 -11.06 -6.92
N SER A 133 -0.02 -10.79 -5.74
CA SER A 133 -0.53 -11.31 -4.48
C SER A 133 -1.75 -10.51 -4.01
N THR A 134 -2.83 -11.22 -3.68
CA THR A 134 -4.01 -10.60 -3.07
C THR A 134 -3.85 -10.56 -1.56
N LEU A 135 -4.01 -9.37 -0.97
CA LEU A 135 -4.10 -9.21 0.48
C LEU A 135 -5.51 -9.66 0.87
N GLY A 136 -5.62 -10.86 1.45
CA GLY A 136 -6.85 -11.65 1.50
C GLY A 136 -8.14 -10.87 1.78
N ASP A 137 -9.18 -11.17 1.01
CA ASP A 137 -10.55 -10.71 1.26
C ASP A 137 -11.27 -11.54 2.35
N SER A 138 -10.52 -12.35 3.07
CA SER A 138 -10.99 -13.21 4.15
C SER A 138 -10.09 -13.00 5.37
N GLY A 139 -10.68 -12.80 6.54
CA GLY A 139 -9.99 -12.51 7.81
C GLY A 139 -9.14 -13.66 8.37
N GLU A 140 -8.17 -14.17 7.62
CA GLU A 140 -7.34 -15.32 7.99
C GLU A 140 -5.83 -15.17 7.73
N ASP A 141 -5.34 -14.02 7.25
CA ASP A 141 -3.89 -13.86 7.00
C ASP A 141 -3.05 -13.58 8.26
N ALA A 142 -3.66 -13.48 9.44
CA ALA A 142 -2.92 -13.47 10.71
C ALA A 142 -2.29 -14.84 11.06
N LYS A 143 -2.66 -15.93 10.37
CA LYS A 143 -2.15 -17.29 10.66
C LYS A 143 -0.96 -17.75 9.81
N LYS A 144 -0.65 -17.09 8.70
CA LYS A 144 0.48 -17.52 7.84
C LYS A 144 1.87 -17.11 8.33
N ALA A 145 1.95 -16.20 9.31
CA ALA A 145 3.22 -15.80 9.92
C ALA A 145 3.81 -16.83 10.92
N GLN A 146 3.15 -17.96 11.19
CA GLN A 146 3.62 -18.98 12.16
C GLN A 146 3.93 -20.37 11.56
N ALA A 147 3.97 -20.51 10.23
CA ALA A 147 4.20 -21.82 9.59
C ALA A 147 5.48 -21.90 8.75
N PHE A 148 6.59 -21.38 9.27
CA PHE A 148 7.93 -21.66 8.72
C PHE A 148 8.90 -22.12 9.81
N THR A 149 8.55 -23.21 10.49
CA THR A 149 9.49 -23.97 11.31
C THR A 149 10.04 -25.10 10.46
N VAL A 150 11.11 -24.82 9.70
CA VAL A 150 11.88 -25.87 9.03
C VAL A 150 12.61 -26.67 10.12
N ASN A 151 12.19 -27.93 10.33
CA ASN A 151 12.94 -28.86 11.17
C ASN A 151 14.16 -29.36 10.40
N ILE A 152 15.30 -28.70 10.59
CA ILE A 152 16.58 -29.01 9.93
C ILE A 152 17.13 -30.41 10.31
N LYS A 153 16.60 -31.05 11.37
CA LYS A 153 17.08 -32.35 11.86
C LYS A 153 16.67 -33.56 11.00
N GLU A 154 15.65 -33.47 10.15
CA GLU A 154 15.31 -34.59 9.24
C GLU A 154 15.99 -34.49 7.87
N PHE A 155 16.55 -33.34 7.50
CA PHE A 155 17.17 -33.15 6.18
C PHE A 155 18.62 -33.67 6.07
N LEU A 156 19.28 -33.98 7.19
CA LEU A 156 20.70 -34.34 7.23
C LEU A 156 20.98 -35.85 7.43
N ASP A 157 19.95 -36.69 7.53
CA ASP A 157 20.08 -38.15 7.72
C ASP A 157 19.52 -38.96 6.53
N SER A 158 19.68 -38.47 5.29
CA SER A 158 19.44 -39.27 4.07
C SER A 158 20.58 -39.16 3.08
#